data_AF-A0A200Q7G1-F1
#
_entry.id   AF-A0A200Q7G1-F1
#
_cell.length_a   1.000
_cell.length_b   1.000
_cell.length_c   1.000
_cell.angle_alpha   90.00
_cell.angle_beta   90.00
_cell.angle_gamma   90.00
#
_symmetry.space_group_name_H-M   'P 1'
#
loop_
_entity.id
_entity.type
_entity.pdbx_description
1 polymer ?
#
loop_
_entity_poly.entity_id
_entity_poly.type
_entity_poly.pdbx_seq_one_letter_code
_entity_poly.pdbx_strand_id
1 'polypeptide(L)'
;MTCACISRYRVLQQKAVILLPRRKRFGGGITQPCSTSASPVTSSSSSLILHVSSPVVTCQLTHSNAPQKSDEWFALRKDKLTTSTFSTALGFWKGQRRSELWHEKVFAPETDSFTAAARACMDWGVLNEPVAIERYKSITGRDVDFLGFATHAEEQFRWIGASPDGLLGTCPGGGILEVKCPYNKGKPELGLPWSTLPFYYMPQVQGQMEVLDREWVDLYCWTPNGSTVFRVCREREYWQLINGILREFWWGNVIPARELLLLGKEEDVRLYEPAPTHRQTGLVISKSIKLAAESKLLCREIAGHVEFYK
;
A
#
# COMPACT_ATOMS: atom_id res chain seq x y z
N MET A 1 1.29 -34.72 -7.09
CA MET A 1 2.04 -34.99 -8.33
C MET A 1 3.10 -33.91 -8.50
N THR A 2 4.35 -34.34 -8.49
CA THR A 2 5.59 -33.58 -8.36
C THR A 2 5.98 -32.87 -9.66
N CYS A 3 6.55 -31.67 -9.58
CA CYS A 3 7.30 -31.11 -10.71
C CYS A 3 8.53 -30.34 -10.20
N ALA A 4 9.70 -30.83 -10.57
CA ALA A 4 11.02 -30.26 -10.34
C ALA A 4 11.53 -29.66 -11.66
N CYS A 5 12.27 -28.53 -11.61
CA CYS A 5 13.07 -28.06 -12.74
C CYS A 5 14.31 -27.25 -12.30
N ILE A 6 15.44 -27.96 -12.34
CA ILE A 6 16.81 -27.64 -12.81
C ILE A 6 17.16 -26.16 -13.10
N SER A 7 18.22 -25.69 -12.44
CA SER A 7 18.94 -24.43 -12.70
C SER A 7 20.18 -24.66 -13.59
N ARG A 8 20.46 -23.75 -14.54
CA ARG A 8 21.71 -23.69 -15.32
C ARG A 8 22.45 -22.38 -15.02
N TYR A 9 23.71 -22.52 -14.63
CA TYR A 9 24.68 -21.44 -14.41
C TYR A 9 25.14 -20.79 -15.73
N ARG A 10 25.37 -19.47 -15.72
CA ARG A 10 26.25 -18.78 -16.67
C ARG A 10 27.18 -17.80 -15.93
N VAL A 11 28.46 -18.00 -16.17
CA VAL A 11 29.60 -17.15 -15.78
C VAL A 11 29.72 -16.02 -16.79
N LEU A 12 29.94 -14.78 -16.33
CA LEU A 12 30.41 -13.68 -17.17
C LEU A 12 31.52 -12.90 -16.45
N GLN A 13 32.65 -12.78 -17.17
CA GLN A 13 33.87 -12.08 -16.80
C GLN A 13 33.68 -10.56 -16.79
N GLN A 14 34.21 -9.88 -15.78
CA GLN A 14 34.35 -8.42 -15.72
C GLN A 14 35.64 -7.98 -16.43
N LYS A 15 35.53 -7.00 -17.34
CA LYS A 15 36.67 -6.21 -17.85
C LYS A 15 36.68 -4.84 -17.18
N ALA A 16 37.85 -4.46 -16.70
CA ALA A 16 38.16 -3.20 -16.02
C ALA A 16 38.12 -1.99 -16.97
N VAL A 17 37.70 -0.83 -16.44
CA VAL A 17 37.75 0.47 -17.12
C VAL A 17 38.83 1.33 -16.44
N ILE A 18 39.74 1.84 -17.26
CA ILE A 18 40.88 2.69 -16.91
C ILE A 18 40.44 4.16 -16.85
N LEU A 19 40.84 4.86 -15.79
CA LEU A 19 40.68 6.31 -15.59
C LEU A 19 41.78 7.10 -16.29
N LEU A 20 41.44 8.27 -16.85
CA LEU A 20 42.38 9.32 -17.26
C LEU A 20 41.95 10.70 -16.72
N PRO A 21 42.89 11.64 -16.50
CA PRO A 21 42.73 12.70 -15.50
C PRO A 21 42.32 14.07 -16.08
N ARG A 22 41.69 14.88 -15.21
CA ARG A 22 41.22 16.25 -15.48
C ARG A 22 42.32 17.28 -15.20
N ARG A 23 42.57 18.20 -16.14
CA ARG A 23 43.59 19.27 -16.04
C ARG A 23 42.99 20.59 -15.52
N LYS A 24 43.82 21.29 -14.74
CA LYS A 24 43.66 22.55 -13.96
C LYS A 24 43.22 23.81 -14.74
N ARG A 25 42.65 24.79 -14.01
CA ARG A 25 42.98 26.26 -13.97
C ARG A 25 42.40 26.84 -12.64
N PHE A 26 43.23 27.30 -11.69
CA PHE A 26 43.59 28.72 -11.37
C PHE A 26 42.38 29.68 -11.42
N GLY A 27 42.03 30.50 -10.43
CA GLY A 27 42.72 31.05 -9.25
C GLY A 27 42.41 32.55 -9.19
N GLY A 28 41.89 33.07 -8.08
CA GLY A 28 41.65 34.50 -7.87
C GLY A 28 40.63 34.78 -6.76
N GLY A 29 41.11 35.16 -5.57
CA GLY A 29 40.27 35.64 -4.47
C GLY A 29 40.12 37.16 -4.46
N ILE A 30 39.30 37.68 -3.53
CA ILE A 30 39.54 38.84 -2.64
C ILE A 30 38.32 39.02 -1.73
N THR A 31 38.61 39.42 -0.49
CA THR A 31 37.81 39.54 0.74
C THR A 31 37.02 40.86 0.88
N GLN A 32 35.84 40.79 1.56
CA GLN A 32 35.16 41.66 2.57
C GLN A 32 35.60 43.13 2.84
N PRO A 33 34.83 44.02 3.57
CA PRO A 33 33.68 43.79 4.47
C PRO A 33 32.53 44.85 4.47
N CYS A 34 31.57 44.57 5.39
CA CYS A 34 30.42 45.31 5.92
C CYS A 34 30.54 46.83 6.14
N SER A 35 29.42 47.56 6.05
CA SER A 35 29.25 48.88 6.69
C SER A 35 27.79 49.18 7.06
N THR A 36 27.63 49.54 8.33
CA THR A 36 26.45 49.96 9.06
C THR A 36 26.16 51.45 8.81
N SER A 37 24.89 51.86 8.70
CA SER A 37 24.49 53.22 9.07
C SER A 37 23.03 53.25 9.50
N ALA A 38 22.78 53.99 10.59
CA ALA A 38 21.49 54.21 11.24
C ALA A 38 21.17 55.71 11.19
N SER A 39 19.87 56.07 11.12
CA SER A 39 19.19 57.29 11.64
C SER A 39 17.77 57.43 11.00
N PRO A 40 16.83 58.27 11.48
CA PRO A 40 15.76 57.78 12.36
C PRO A 40 14.33 58.26 11.95
N VAL A 41 13.34 57.89 12.78
CA VAL A 41 11.98 58.49 12.97
C VAL A 41 10.99 58.46 11.79
N THR A 42 9.87 57.75 11.94
CA THR A 42 8.52 58.33 12.17
C THR A 42 7.43 57.27 12.11
N SER A 43 6.52 57.38 13.09
CA SER A 43 5.30 56.59 13.24
C SER A 43 4.30 56.94 12.14
N SER A 44 3.78 55.94 11.43
CA SER A 44 2.48 56.02 10.78
C SER A 44 1.83 54.64 10.76
N SER A 45 0.74 54.52 11.50
CA SER A 45 -0.14 53.35 11.54
C SER A 45 -0.70 53.07 10.15
N SER A 46 -0.31 51.93 9.59
CA SER A 46 -0.91 51.37 8.37
C SER A 46 -1.57 50.05 8.72
N SER A 47 -2.90 50.06 8.67
CA SER A 47 -3.77 48.90 8.88
C SER A 47 -3.31 47.73 8.01
N LEU A 48 -2.87 46.64 8.64
CA LEU A 48 -2.60 45.38 7.95
C LEU A 48 -3.95 44.78 7.55
N ILE A 49 -4.33 45.00 6.29
CA ILE A 49 -5.30 44.17 5.60
C ILE A 49 -4.70 42.76 5.58
N LEU A 50 -5.21 41.89 6.46
CA LEU A 50 -4.99 40.45 6.40
C LEU A 50 -5.52 39.97 5.05
N HIS A 51 -4.61 39.84 4.09
CA HIS A 51 -4.86 39.13 2.86
C HIS A 51 -5.10 37.67 3.27
N VAL A 52 -6.37 37.27 3.34
CA VAL A 52 -6.78 35.88 3.57
C VAL A 52 -6.27 35.08 2.38
N SER A 53 -5.13 34.43 2.56
CA SER A 53 -4.63 33.42 1.65
C SER A 53 -5.64 32.26 1.61
N SER A 54 -5.90 31.79 0.39
CA SER A 54 -6.82 30.73 -0.03
C SER A 54 -7.11 29.63 1.00
N PRO A 55 -8.33 29.05 1.00
CA PRO A 55 -8.65 27.95 1.87
C PRO A 55 -7.74 26.78 1.53
N VAL A 56 -6.95 26.34 2.51
CA VAL A 56 -6.42 24.97 2.52
C VAL A 56 -7.66 24.09 2.48
N VAL A 57 -7.89 23.43 1.34
CA VAL A 57 -8.89 22.38 1.25
C VAL A 57 -8.38 21.27 2.16
N THR A 58 -8.87 21.27 3.40
CA THR A 58 -8.68 20.14 4.30
C THR A 58 -9.39 18.97 3.62
N CYS A 59 -8.63 18.04 3.02
CA CYS A 59 -9.16 16.76 2.57
C CYS A 59 -9.77 16.06 3.78
N GLN A 60 -11.08 16.24 3.99
CA GLN A 60 -11.78 15.60 5.09
C GLN A 60 -11.94 14.12 4.72
N LEU A 61 -10.97 13.32 5.17
CA LEU A 61 -11.07 11.87 5.15
C LEU A 61 -12.26 11.46 6.01
N THR A 62 -13.24 10.79 5.40
CA THR A 62 -14.26 10.06 6.14
C THR A 62 -13.62 8.81 6.71
N HIS A 63 -13.29 8.88 8.00
CA HIS A 63 -12.65 7.80 8.74
C HIS A 63 -13.51 7.37 9.92
N SER A 64 -13.41 6.09 10.27
CA SER A 64 -14.02 5.50 11.46
C SER A 64 -12.94 4.82 12.29
N ASN A 65 -13.05 4.95 13.61
CA ASN A 65 -12.25 4.24 14.59
C ASN A 65 -12.87 2.90 14.99
N ALA A 66 -13.87 2.42 14.22
CA ALA A 66 -14.43 1.08 14.38
C ALA A 66 -13.28 0.05 14.47
N PRO A 67 -13.19 -0.73 15.56
CA PRO A 67 -12.13 -1.71 15.73
C PRO A 67 -12.08 -2.64 14.52
N GLN A 68 -10.89 -2.89 13.99
CA GLN A 68 -10.73 -3.80 12.86
C GLN A 68 -11.29 -5.19 13.24
N LYS A 69 -12.00 -5.83 12.30
CA LYS A 69 -12.70 -7.11 12.49
C LYS A 69 -13.96 -7.04 13.38
N SER A 70 -14.44 -5.86 13.77
CA SER A 70 -15.77 -5.68 14.39
C SER A 70 -16.90 -5.73 13.35
N ASP A 71 -18.14 -6.00 13.78
CA ASP A 71 -19.31 -5.99 12.90
C ASP A 71 -19.52 -4.63 12.22
N GLU A 72 -19.28 -3.54 12.95
CA GLU A 72 -19.31 -2.17 12.41
C GLU A 72 -18.28 -1.99 11.30
N TRP A 73 -17.06 -2.50 11.50
CA TRP A 73 -16.01 -2.47 10.49
C TRP A 73 -16.35 -3.28 9.24
N PHE A 74 -16.98 -4.45 9.39
CA PHE A 74 -17.48 -5.23 8.25
C PHE A 74 -18.59 -4.50 7.50
N ALA A 75 -19.51 -3.85 8.22
CA ALA A 75 -20.61 -3.08 7.63
C ALA A 75 -20.07 -1.92 6.78
N LEU A 76 -19.09 -1.16 7.27
CA LEU A 76 -18.45 -0.06 6.54
C LEU A 76 -17.78 -0.51 5.22
N ARG A 77 -17.32 -1.76 5.16
CA ARG A 77 -16.57 -2.34 4.03
C ARG A 77 -17.45 -3.04 3.00
N LYS A 78 -18.68 -3.41 3.36
CA LYS A 78 -19.59 -4.19 2.52
C LYS A 78 -19.77 -3.56 1.13
N ASP A 79 -20.00 -2.25 1.11
CA ASP A 79 -20.28 -1.48 -0.11
C ASP A 79 -19.07 -0.70 -0.62
N LYS A 80 -17.88 -1.29 -0.44
CA LYS A 80 -16.60 -0.70 -0.86
C LYS A 80 -15.71 -1.77 -1.47
N LEU A 81 -14.91 -1.39 -2.46
CA LEU A 81 -13.75 -2.18 -2.87
C LEU A 81 -12.59 -1.86 -1.93
N THR A 82 -12.15 -2.85 -1.17
CA THR A 82 -11.10 -2.64 -0.17
C THR A 82 -9.72 -2.87 -0.79
N THR A 83 -8.72 -2.10 -0.37
CA THR A 83 -7.37 -2.17 -0.94
C THR A 83 -6.76 -3.59 -0.90
N SER A 84 -7.09 -4.36 0.13
CA SER A 84 -6.67 -5.76 0.28
C SER A 84 -7.18 -6.70 -0.83
N THR A 85 -8.28 -6.35 -1.52
CA THR A 85 -8.84 -7.16 -2.62
C THR A 85 -8.41 -6.66 -4.01
N PHE A 86 -7.60 -5.61 -4.10
CA PHE A 86 -7.22 -5.01 -5.39
C PHE A 86 -6.49 -5.99 -6.29
N SER A 87 -5.54 -6.78 -5.78
CA SER A 87 -4.85 -7.78 -6.60
C SER A 87 -5.82 -8.79 -7.24
N THR A 88 -6.89 -9.16 -6.52
CA THR A 88 -7.96 -10.02 -7.02
C THR A 88 -8.80 -9.31 -8.09
N ALA A 89 -9.24 -8.08 -7.84
CA ALA A 89 -10.00 -7.28 -8.82
C ALA A 89 -9.19 -7.00 -10.09
N LEU A 90 -7.86 -6.92 -9.98
CA LEU A 90 -6.91 -6.76 -11.09
C LEU A 90 -6.60 -8.08 -11.82
N GLY A 91 -7.11 -9.22 -11.35
CA GLY A 91 -6.94 -10.54 -11.98
C GLY A 91 -5.58 -11.19 -11.74
N PHE A 92 -4.90 -10.91 -10.62
CA PHE A 92 -3.57 -11.49 -10.34
C PHE A 92 -3.60 -13.00 -10.12
N TRP A 93 -4.73 -13.53 -9.69
CA TRP A 93 -4.88 -14.93 -9.30
C TRP A 93 -5.47 -15.75 -10.43
N LYS A 94 -4.98 -16.98 -10.58
CA LYS A 94 -5.51 -17.94 -11.55
C LYS A 94 -6.93 -18.37 -11.18
N GLY A 95 -7.64 -18.95 -12.14
CA GLY A 95 -8.99 -19.46 -11.94
C GLY A 95 -10.02 -18.33 -11.94
N GLN A 96 -11.07 -18.47 -11.14
CA GLN A 96 -12.23 -17.57 -11.16
C GLN A 96 -12.23 -16.54 -10.02
N ARG A 97 -11.10 -16.35 -9.32
CA ARG A 97 -11.00 -15.45 -8.14
C ARG A 97 -11.55 -14.03 -8.36
N ARG A 98 -11.40 -13.48 -9.57
CA ARG A 98 -11.95 -12.16 -9.92
C ARG A 98 -13.48 -12.18 -10.01
N SER A 99 -14.05 -13.23 -10.60
CA SER A 99 -15.51 -13.47 -10.63
C SER A 99 -16.04 -13.78 -9.22
N GLU A 100 -15.34 -14.59 -8.43
CA GLU A 100 -15.69 -14.87 -7.03
C GLU A 100 -15.78 -13.57 -6.21
N LEU A 101 -14.79 -12.67 -6.34
CA LEU A 101 -14.85 -11.36 -5.69
C LEU A 101 -16.03 -10.51 -6.20
N TRP A 102 -16.34 -10.57 -7.49
CA TRP A 102 -17.51 -9.87 -8.03
C TRP A 102 -18.80 -10.43 -7.42
N HIS A 103 -18.92 -11.75 -7.31
CA HIS A 103 -20.06 -12.41 -6.67
C HIS A 103 -20.20 -11.98 -5.19
N GLU A 104 -19.10 -12.00 -4.42
CA GLU A 104 -19.06 -11.49 -3.04
C GLU A 104 -19.51 -10.02 -2.91
N LYS A 105 -19.29 -9.21 -3.95
CA LYS A 105 -19.69 -7.80 -3.97
C LYS A 105 -21.10 -7.59 -4.48
N VAL A 106 -21.64 -8.47 -5.32
CA VAL A 106 -22.97 -8.31 -5.91
C VAL A 106 -24.05 -8.94 -5.03
N PHE A 107 -23.81 -10.15 -4.53
CA PHE A 107 -24.78 -10.91 -3.76
C PHE A 107 -24.58 -10.71 -2.25
N ALA A 108 -25.66 -10.92 -1.48
CA ALA A 108 -25.54 -10.98 -0.04
C ALA A 108 -24.63 -12.16 0.36
N PRO A 109 -23.82 -12.04 1.42
CA PRO A 109 -22.98 -13.14 1.87
C PRO A 109 -23.86 -14.34 2.22
N GLU A 110 -23.71 -15.43 1.47
CA GLU A 110 -24.19 -16.74 1.89
C GLU A 110 -23.32 -17.23 3.04
N THR A 111 -23.93 -17.90 4.03
CA THR A 111 -23.30 -18.38 5.27
C THR A 111 -21.85 -18.86 5.08
N ASP A 112 -20.91 -18.25 5.81
CA ASP A 112 -19.45 -18.42 5.70
C ASP A 112 -18.98 -19.87 5.54
N SER A 113 -18.71 -20.28 4.29
CA SER A 113 -18.12 -21.58 3.98
C SER A 113 -16.60 -21.51 3.80
N PHE A 114 -15.90 -20.81 4.70
CA PHE A 114 -14.44 -20.87 4.71
C PHE A 114 -13.95 -22.29 5.03
N THR A 115 -12.95 -22.75 4.29
CA THR A 115 -12.27 -24.01 4.63
C THR A 115 -11.55 -23.87 5.97
N ALA A 116 -11.36 -24.98 6.69
CA ALA A 116 -10.61 -24.98 7.95
C ALA A 116 -9.20 -24.37 7.79
N ALA A 117 -8.54 -24.64 6.66
CA ALA A 117 -7.23 -24.08 6.34
C ALA A 117 -7.26 -22.55 6.13
N ALA A 118 -8.32 -22.02 5.49
CA ALA A 118 -8.50 -20.59 5.31
C ALA A 118 -8.73 -19.88 6.66
N ARG A 119 -9.60 -20.45 7.53
CA ARG A 119 -9.83 -19.93 8.88
C ARG A 119 -8.54 -19.90 9.70
N ALA A 120 -7.79 -21.01 9.74
CA ALA A 120 -6.52 -21.06 10.46
C ALA A 120 -5.49 -20.02 9.98
N CYS A 121 -5.44 -19.74 8.67
CA CYS A 121 -4.58 -18.70 8.11
C CYS A 121 -5.02 -17.28 8.55
N MET A 122 -6.33 -17.02 8.59
CA MET A 122 -6.87 -15.75 9.08
C MET A 122 -6.61 -15.57 10.57
N ASP A 123 -6.92 -16.60 11.38
CA ASP A 123 -6.72 -16.61 12.83
C ASP A 123 -5.25 -16.39 13.19
N TRP A 124 -4.32 -17.00 12.45
CA TRP A 124 -2.89 -16.77 12.60
C TRP A 124 -2.52 -15.29 12.42
N GLY A 125 -3.05 -14.64 11.38
CA GLY A 125 -2.86 -13.21 11.17
C GLY A 125 -3.40 -12.39 12.34
N VAL A 126 -4.65 -12.64 12.74
CA VAL A 126 -5.32 -11.93 13.84
C VAL A 126 -4.55 -12.04 15.14
N LEU A 127 -4.08 -13.24 15.47
CA LEU A 127 -3.37 -13.51 16.72
C LEU A 127 -2.00 -12.81 16.78
N ASN A 128 -1.28 -12.76 15.67
CA ASN A 128 0.12 -12.31 15.66
C ASN A 128 0.30 -10.85 15.26
N GLU A 129 -0.69 -10.22 14.62
CA GLU A 129 -0.62 -8.82 14.18
C GLU A 129 -0.26 -7.85 15.32
N PRO A 130 -0.88 -7.90 16.53
CA PRO A 130 -0.47 -7.04 17.65
C PRO A 130 0.97 -7.27 18.10
N VAL A 131 1.43 -8.53 18.13
CA VAL A 131 2.81 -8.89 18.52
C VAL A 131 3.80 -8.35 17.49
N ALA A 132 3.46 -8.44 16.21
CA ALA A 132 4.26 -7.91 15.11
C ALA A 132 4.35 -6.38 15.17
N ILE A 133 3.25 -5.67 15.45
CA ILE A 133 3.26 -4.20 15.61
C ILE A 133 4.20 -3.79 16.75
N GLU A 134 4.11 -4.43 17.92
CA GLU A 134 5.00 -4.13 19.05
C GLU A 134 6.47 -4.45 18.72
N ARG A 135 6.73 -5.54 17.97
CA ARG A 135 8.10 -5.84 17.50
C ARG A 135 8.61 -4.77 16.52
N TYR A 136 7.78 -4.30 15.60
CA TYR A 136 8.11 -3.20 14.69
C TYR A 136 8.46 -1.92 15.45
N LYS A 137 7.67 -1.54 16.47
CA LYS A 137 7.93 -0.38 17.33
C LYS A 137 9.26 -0.53 18.05
N SER A 138 9.53 -1.70 18.63
CA SER A 138 10.80 -2.00 19.30
C SER A 138 12.02 -1.90 18.38
N ILE A 139 11.92 -2.39 17.13
CA ILE A 139 13.03 -2.36 16.16
C ILE A 139 13.25 -0.94 15.64
N THR A 140 12.19 -0.24 15.24
CA THR A 140 12.29 1.03 14.51
C THR A 140 12.30 2.26 15.42
N GLY A 141 11.88 2.11 16.68
CA GLY A 141 11.68 3.21 17.62
C GLY A 141 10.55 4.15 17.23
N ARG A 142 9.68 3.78 16.27
CA ARG A 142 8.56 4.60 15.82
C ARG A 142 7.30 4.25 16.60
N ASP A 143 6.51 5.26 16.91
CA ASP A 143 5.14 5.08 17.35
C ASP A 143 4.23 4.70 16.19
N VAL A 144 3.14 4.00 16.52
CA VAL A 144 2.15 3.49 15.57
C VAL A 144 0.77 3.86 16.09
N ASP A 145 0.08 4.73 15.36
CA ASP A 145 -1.28 5.15 15.68
C ASP A 145 -2.31 4.24 15.00
N PHE A 146 -3.44 4.00 15.67
CA PHE A 146 -4.51 3.17 15.13
C PHE A 146 -5.45 3.97 14.20
N LEU A 147 -5.88 3.33 13.11
CA LEU A 147 -6.97 3.80 12.24
C LEU A 147 -7.79 2.61 11.74
N GLY A 148 -9.08 2.57 12.05
CA GLY A 148 -9.93 1.41 11.72
C GLY A 148 -10.24 1.26 10.22
N PHE A 149 -10.92 2.25 9.65
CA PHE A 149 -11.27 2.26 8.23
C PHE A 149 -11.40 3.69 7.71
N ALA A 150 -10.94 3.92 6.49
CA ALA A 150 -11.10 5.19 5.80
C ALA A 150 -11.51 4.95 4.35
N THR A 151 -12.29 5.89 3.81
CA THR A 151 -12.53 5.99 2.36
C THR A 151 -11.84 7.22 1.80
N HIS A 152 -11.66 7.21 0.49
CA HIS A 152 -11.01 8.33 -0.21
C HIS A 152 -11.77 9.65 0.04
N ALA A 153 -11.03 10.76 0.21
CA ALA A 153 -11.61 12.07 0.49
C ALA A 153 -12.44 12.60 -0.70
N GLU A 154 -11.94 12.42 -1.92
CA GLU A 154 -12.70 12.76 -3.13
C GLU A 154 -13.91 11.85 -3.35
N GLU A 155 -15.05 12.47 -3.63
CA GLU A 155 -16.34 11.81 -3.78
C GLU A 155 -16.34 10.70 -4.85
N GLN A 156 -15.68 10.95 -5.98
CA GLN A 156 -15.57 10.00 -7.10
C GLN A 156 -14.85 8.68 -6.74
N PHE A 157 -14.14 8.65 -5.61
CA PHE A 157 -13.40 7.48 -5.12
C PHE A 157 -13.95 6.90 -3.82
N ARG A 158 -15.09 7.40 -3.31
CA ARG A 158 -15.73 6.87 -2.09
C ARG A 158 -16.18 5.42 -2.17
N TRP A 159 -16.15 4.81 -3.36
CA TRP A 159 -16.37 3.37 -3.54
C TRP A 159 -15.14 2.53 -3.16
N ILE A 160 -14.00 3.15 -2.90
CA ILE A 160 -12.77 2.49 -2.40
C ILE A 160 -12.61 2.78 -0.91
N GLY A 161 -12.08 1.80 -0.17
CA GLY A 161 -11.64 2.03 1.21
C GLY A 161 -10.42 1.23 1.63
N ALA A 162 -9.77 1.70 2.70
CA ALA A 162 -8.55 1.16 3.26
C ALA A 162 -8.66 0.99 4.77
N SER A 163 -8.04 -0.07 5.29
CA SER A 163 -7.76 -0.26 6.72
C SER A 163 -6.27 -0.50 6.84
N PRO A 164 -5.46 0.50 7.20
CA PRO A 164 -4.06 0.27 7.51
C PRO A 164 -3.93 -0.45 8.86
N ASP A 165 -2.84 -1.18 9.06
CA ASP A 165 -2.54 -1.78 10.37
C ASP A 165 -1.96 -0.74 11.34
N GLY A 166 -1.49 0.40 10.82
CA GLY A 166 -1.20 1.60 11.61
C GLY A 166 -0.80 2.82 10.77
N LEU A 167 -0.78 3.98 11.42
CA LEU A 167 -0.26 5.22 10.87
C LEU A 167 1.08 5.57 11.54
N LEU A 168 2.00 6.11 10.74
CA LEU A 168 3.36 6.39 11.18
C LEU A 168 3.66 7.89 11.09
N GLY A 169 3.71 8.57 12.24
CA GLY A 169 3.97 10.01 12.30
C GLY A 169 2.82 10.88 11.78
N THR A 170 2.99 12.20 11.87
CA THR A 170 1.93 13.17 11.58
C THR A 170 1.86 13.57 10.10
N CYS A 171 0.69 14.05 9.66
CA CYS A 171 0.57 14.75 8.37
C CYS A 171 1.16 16.16 8.46
N PRO A 172 1.81 16.69 7.40
CA PRO A 172 2.27 15.99 6.20
C PRO A 172 3.56 15.20 6.47
N GLY A 173 3.82 14.14 5.68
CA GLY A 173 5.09 13.39 5.73
C GLY A 173 5.03 12.06 6.51
N GLY A 174 3.99 11.83 7.29
CA GLY A 174 3.69 10.52 7.87
C GLY A 174 3.45 9.44 6.81
N GLY A 175 3.63 8.18 7.21
CA GLY A 175 3.43 6.99 6.38
C GLY A 175 2.39 6.05 6.95
N ILE A 176 2.34 4.85 6.38
CA ILE A 176 1.43 3.77 6.76
C ILE A 176 2.26 2.57 7.19
N LEU A 177 1.81 1.87 8.23
CA LEU A 177 2.27 0.53 8.56
C LEU A 177 1.29 -0.50 7.98
N GLU A 178 1.82 -1.46 7.24
CA GLU A 178 1.08 -2.65 6.79
C GLU A 178 1.84 -3.89 7.26
N VAL A 179 1.22 -4.70 8.12
CA VAL A 179 1.79 -5.88 8.75
C VAL A 179 1.29 -7.15 8.07
N LYS A 180 2.21 -8.08 7.85
CA LYS A 180 1.90 -9.40 7.30
C LYS A 180 2.57 -10.48 8.14
N CYS A 181 1.74 -11.39 8.64
CA CYS A 181 2.17 -12.59 9.36
C CYS A 181 1.89 -13.82 8.47
N PRO A 182 2.78 -14.20 7.53
CA PRO A 182 2.50 -15.28 6.59
C PRO A 182 2.35 -16.64 7.29
N TYR A 183 1.27 -17.37 6.97
CA TYR A 183 0.99 -18.70 7.51
C TYR A 183 1.79 -19.84 6.83
N ASN A 184 2.66 -19.50 5.87
CA ASN A 184 3.61 -20.41 5.20
C ASN A 184 3.02 -21.78 4.82
N LYS A 185 1.86 -21.77 4.13
CA LYS A 185 1.15 -22.99 3.69
C LYS A 185 0.82 -23.96 4.85
N GLY A 186 0.45 -23.43 6.01
CA GLY A 186 0.10 -24.22 7.19
C GLY A 186 1.25 -24.57 8.10
N LYS A 187 2.43 -23.95 7.89
CA LYS A 187 3.65 -24.20 8.67
C LYS A 187 4.34 -22.89 9.05
N PRO A 188 3.66 -22.00 9.80
CA PRO A 188 4.20 -20.69 10.16
C PRO A 188 5.52 -20.77 10.94
N GLU A 189 5.73 -21.83 11.71
CA GLU A 189 6.97 -22.11 12.45
C GLU A 189 8.20 -22.27 11.55
N LEU A 190 8.01 -22.63 10.28
CA LEU A 190 9.07 -22.72 9.28
C LEU A 190 9.18 -21.44 8.43
N GLY A 191 8.34 -20.44 8.69
CA GLY A 191 8.27 -19.21 7.93
C GLY A 191 9.51 -18.35 8.17
N LEU A 192 10.13 -17.88 7.08
CA LEU A 192 11.20 -16.88 7.12
C LEU A 192 10.66 -15.55 6.61
N PRO A 193 11.16 -14.42 7.13
CA PRO A 193 10.77 -13.12 6.61
C PRO A 193 11.24 -12.97 5.16
N TRP A 194 10.51 -12.17 4.38
CA TRP A 194 10.75 -12.11 2.94
C TRP A 194 12.10 -11.48 2.63
N SER A 195 12.83 -12.07 1.69
CA SER A 195 14.05 -11.48 1.16
C SER A 195 13.79 -10.35 0.16
N THR A 196 12.64 -10.42 -0.51
CA THR A 196 12.15 -9.46 -1.49
C THR A 196 10.65 -9.26 -1.28
N LEU A 197 10.16 -8.04 -1.46
CA LEU A 197 8.74 -7.73 -1.30
C LEU A 197 7.89 -8.56 -2.28
N PRO A 198 6.83 -9.26 -1.82
CA PRO A 198 5.93 -9.97 -2.72
C PRO A 198 5.09 -8.99 -3.55
N PHE A 199 5.29 -8.99 -4.87
CA PHE A 199 4.71 -8.02 -5.79
C PHE A 199 3.18 -7.89 -5.74
N TYR A 200 2.47 -8.94 -5.32
CA TYR A 200 1.01 -8.95 -5.24
C TYR A 200 0.44 -8.08 -4.11
N TYR A 201 1.27 -7.57 -3.19
CA TYR A 201 0.88 -6.54 -2.23
C TYR A 201 0.96 -5.12 -2.79
N MET A 202 1.63 -4.91 -3.93
CA MET A 202 1.81 -3.58 -4.51
C MET A 202 0.47 -2.85 -4.78
N PRO A 203 -0.57 -3.49 -5.37
CA PRO A 203 -1.87 -2.85 -5.51
C PRO A 203 -2.46 -2.38 -4.17
N GLN A 204 -2.34 -3.19 -3.12
CA GLN A 204 -2.90 -2.89 -1.81
C GLN A 204 -2.23 -1.64 -1.21
N VAL A 205 -0.91 -1.64 -1.11
CA VAL A 205 -0.18 -0.53 -0.45
C VAL A 205 -0.27 0.78 -1.24
N GLN A 206 -0.27 0.71 -2.57
CA GLN A 206 -0.50 1.88 -3.43
C GLN A 206 -1.92 2.43 -3.27
N GLY A 207 -2.92 1.56 -3.15
CA GLY A 207 -4.29 1.96 -2.83
C GLY A 207 -4.43 2.59 -1.45
N GLN A 208 -3.70 2.10 -0.44
CA GLN A 208 -3.72 2.70 0.91
C GLN A 208 -3.12 4.10 0.90
N MET A 209 -1.98 4.29 0.21
CA MET A 209 -1.35 5.59 0.02
C MET A 209 -2.27 6.59 -0.69
N GLU A 210 -3.05 6.13 -1.67
CA GLU A 210 -4.04 6.98 -2.30
C GLU A 210 -5.18 7.37 -1.34
N VAL A 211 -5.83 6.38 -0.72
CA VAL A 211 -6.99 6.61 0.16
C VAL A 211 -6.66 7.51 1.34
N LEU A 212 -5.48 7.33 1.94
CA LEU A 212 -5.07 8.03 3.16
C LEU A 212 -4.23 9.28 2.89
N ASP A 213 -3.97 9.59 1.62
CA ASP A 213 -3.08 10.66 1.16
C ASP A 213 -1.70 10.63 1.85
N ARG A 214 -1.00 9.51 1.67
CA ARG A 214 0.33 9.24 2.24
C ARG A 214 1.33 8.96 1.13
N GLU A 215 2.58 9.40 1.32
CA GLU A 215 3.61 9.23 0.28
C GLU A 215 4.41 7.93 0.40
N TRP A 216 4.29 7.20 1.51
CA TRP A 216 5.01 5.94 1.71
C TRP A 216 4.32 4.97 2.69
N VAL A 217 4.60 3.68 2.53
CA VAL A 217 4.19 2.58 3.40
C VAL A 217 5.43 1.80 3.82
N ASP A 218 5.52 1.45 5.11
CA ASP A 218 6.37 0.37 5.58
C ASP A 218 5.57 -0.94 5.56
N LEU A 219 5.88 -1.82 4.60
CA LEU A 219 5.35 -3.17 4.56
C LEU A 219 6.25 -4.06 5.43
N TYR A 220 5.70 -4.50 6.56
CA TYR A 220 6.39 -5.29 7.56
C TYR A 220 5.98 -6.76 7.48
N CYS A 221 6.94 -7.63 7.21
CA CYS A 221 6.77 -9.08 7.27
C CYS A 221 7.30 -9.59 8.60
N TRP A 222 6.44 -10.18 9.41
CA TRP A 222 6.82 -10.78 10.68
C TRP A 222 6.60 -12.30 10.64
N THR A 223 7.60 -13.06 11.07
CA THR A 223 7.49 -14.50 11.30
C THR A 223 8.11 -14.87 12.65
N PRO A 224 7.85 -16.08 13.17
CA PRO A 224 8.50 -16.55 14.40
C PRO A 224 10.04 -16.59 14.32
N ASN A 225 10.61 -16.61 13.11
CA ASN A 225 12.05 -16.74 12.89
C ASN A 225 12.74 -15.41 12.54
N GLY A 226 12.01 -14.30 12.50
CA GLY A 226 12.55 -12.99 12.19
C GLY A 226 11.56 -12.08 11.47
N SER A 227 12.05 -10.94 11.00
CA SER A 227 11.19 -9.94 10.36
C SER A 227 11.91 -9.11 9.31
N THR A 228 11.17 -8.53 8.36
CA THR A 228 11.71 -7.58 7.38
C THR A 228 10.79 -6.38 7.19
N VAL A 229 11.38 -5.19 7.05
CA VAL A 229 10.66 -3.94 6.75
C VAL A 229 11.05 -3.48 5.35
N PHE A 230 10.08 -3.34 4.46
CA PHE A 230 10.26 -2.73 3.15
C PHE A 230 9.55 -1.38 3.09
N ARG A 231 10.25 -0.34 2.64
CA ARG A 231 9.64 0.95 2.31
C ARG A 231 9.22 1.00 0.85
N VAL A 232 7.95 1.30 0.65
CA VAL A 232 7.32 1.51 -0.66
C VAL A 232 6.89 2.97 -0.76
N CYS A 233 7.28 3.65 -1.83
CA CYS A 233 6.85 5.03 -2.11
C CYS A 233 5.61 5.05 -3.01
N ARG A 234 4.83 6.12 -2.94
CA ARG A 234 3.63 6.33 -3.76
C ARG A 234 4.02 6.52 -5.22
N GLU A 235 3.43 5.70 -6.10
CA GLU A 235 3.69 5.68 -7.54
C GLU A 235 2.43 6.07 -8.31
N ARG A 236 2.34 7.35 -8.67
CA ARG A 236 1.13 7.96 -9.26
C ARG A 236 0.77 7.35 -10.61
N GLU A 237 1.74 7.02 -11.45
CA GLU A 237 1.49 6.35 -12.73
C GLU A 237 0.96 4.92 -12.53
N TYR A 238 1.47 4.22 -11.52
CA TYR A 238 0.98 2.89 -11.18
C TYR A 238 -0.46 2.96 -10.66
N TRP A 239 -0.75 3.93 -9.80
CA TRP A 239 -2.11 4.20 -9.34
C TRP A 239 -3.08 4.46 -10.49
N GLN A 240 -2.73 5.37 -11.41
CA GLN A 240 -3.57 5.68 -12.58
C GLN A 240 -3.89 4.42 -13.40
N LEU A 241 -2.90 3.56 -13.62
CA LEU A 241 -3.08 2.30 -14.33
C LEU A 241 -4.06 1.37 -13.60
N ILE A 242 -3.86 1.11 -12.30
CA ILE A 242 -4.73 0.19 -11.56
C ILE A 242 -6.12 0.77 -11.36
N ASN A 243 -6.24 2.08 -11.10
CA ASN A 243 -7.51 2.77 -10.93
C ASN A 243 -8.43 2.59 -12.15
N GLY A 244 -7.89 2.66 -13.37
CA GLY A 244 -8.69 2.41 -14.58
C GLY A 244 -9.35 1.03 -14.59
N ILE A 245 -8.62 0.00 -14.16
CA ILE A 245 -9.10 -1.39 -14.12
C ILE A 245 -10.05 -1.61 -12.93
N LEU A 246 -9.74 -1.02 -11.77
CA LEU A 246 -10.60 -1.09 -10.59
C LEU A 246 -11.95 -0.39 -10.85
N ARG A 247 -11.94 0.73 -11.60
CA ARG A 247 -13.17 1.41 -12.03
C ARG A 247 -14.00 0.56 -12.97
N GLU A 248 -13.38 -0.14 -13.91
CA GLU A 248 -14.09 -1.10 -14.77
C GLU A 248 -14.73 -2.21 -13.93
N PHE A 249 -13.97 -2.84 -13.04
CA PHE A 249 -14.50 -3.85 -12.13
C PHE A 249 -15.69 -3.33 -11.30
N TRP A 250 -15.59 -2.12 -10.76
CA TRP A 250 -16.65 -1.60 -9.89
C TRP A 250 -17.86 -1.07 -10.67
N TRP A 251 -17.65 -0.07 -11.53
CA TRP A 251 -18.72 0.63 -12.23
C TRP A 251 -19.20 -0.09 -13.50
N GLY A 252 -18.35 -0.93 -14.10
CA GLY A 252 -18.69 -1.73 -15.27
C GLY A 252 -19.29 -3.10 -14.92
N ASN A 253 -18.91 -3.70 -13.79
CA ASN A 253 -19.38 -5.04 -13.41
C ASN A 253 -20.23 -5.06 -12.13
N VAL A 254 -19.74 -4.50 -11.02
CA VAL A 254 -20.43 -4.65 -9.72
C VAL A 254 -21.71 -3.82 -9.63
N ILE A 255 -21.66 -2.53 -9.96
CA ILE A 255 -22.81 -1.62 -9.80
C ILE A 255 -23.99 -1.98 -10.71
N PRO A 256 -23.82 -2.21 -12.03
CA PRO A 256 -24.94 -2.60 -12.88
C PRO A 256 -25.57 -3.94 -12.46
N ALA A 257 -24.76 -4.89 -12.00
CA ALA A 257 -25.24 -6.16 -11.47
C ALA A 257 -26.12 -5.98 -10.22
N ARG A 258 -25.71 -5.11 -9.28
CA ARG A 258 -26.52 -4.76 -8.10
C ARG A 258 -27.83 -4.07 -8.48
N GLU A 259 -27.79 -3.17 -9.47
CA GLU A 259 -29.00 -2.48 -9.96
C GLU A 259 -30.01 -3.48 -10.55
N LEU A 260 -29.56 -4.46 -11.33
CA LEU A 260 -30.43 -5.51 -11.85
C LEU A 260 -31.03 -6.40 -10.76
N LEU A 261 -30.25 -6.74 -9.73
CA LEU A 261 -30.77 -7.47 -8.57
C LEU A 261 -31.88 -6.70 -7.86
N LEU A 262 -31.71 -5.39 -7.67
CA LEU A 262 -32.75 -4.53 -7.07
C LEU A 262 -34.02 -4.47 -7.93
N LEU A 263 -33.90 -4.64 -9.25
CA LEU A 263 -35.02 -4.71 -10.19
C LEU A 263 -35.64 -6.12 -10.31
N GLY A 264 -35.12 -7.12 -9.59
CA GLY A 264 -35.57 -8.51 -9.67
C GLY A 264 -35.21 -9.24 -10.96
N LYS A 265 -34.24 -8.73 -11.73
CA LYS A 265 -33.80 -9.30 -13.02
C LYS A 265 -32.57 -10.20 -12.85
N GLU A 266 -32.69 -11.24 -12.04
CA GLU A 266 -31.56 -12.09 -11.66
C GLU A 266 -30.88 -12.79 -12.85
N GLU A 267 -31.65 -13.13 -13.90
CA GLU A 267 -31.15 -13.79 -15.10
C GLU A 267 -30.11 -12.94 -15.85
N ASP A 268 -30.28 -11.60 -15.83
CA ASP A 268 -29.42 -10.65 -16.52
C ASP A 268 -28.15 -10.30 -15.74
N VAL A 269 -28.09 -10.62 -14.44
CA VAL A 269 -26.98 -10.25 -13.55
C VAL A 269 -25.65 -10.84 -14.03
N ARG A 270 -25.69 -12.07 -14.55
CA ARG A 270 -24.50 -12.78 -15.06
C ARG A 270 -23.90 -12.12 -16.31
N LEU A 271 -24.64 -11.27 -17.02
CA LEU A 271 -24.11 -10.52 -18.16
C LEU A 271 -23.00 -9.55 -17.75
N TYR A 272 -22.98 -9.14 -16.48
CA TYR A 272 -21.99 -8.23 -15.92
C TYR A 272 -20.85 -8.95 -15.19
N GLU A 273 -20.82 -10.28 -15.19
CA GLU A 273 -19.74 -11.03 -14.58
C GLU A 273 -18.40 -10.73 -15.30
N PRO A 274 -17.35 -10.31 -14.57
CA PRO A 274 -16.09 -9.93 -15.20
C PRO A 274 -15.33 -11.17 -15.70
N ALA A 275 -14.61 -11.01 -16.81
CA ALA A 275 -13.65 -12.02 -17.25
C ALA A 275 -12.61 -12.31 -16.14
N PRO A 276 -12.07 -13.54 -16.04
CA PRO A 276 -11.10 -13.92 -15.00
C PRO A 276 -9.88 -13.01 -14.88
N THR A 277 -9.45 -12.42 -16.00
CA THR A 277 -8.37 -11.45 -16.07
C THR A 277 -8.78 -10.26 -16.93
N HIS A 278 -8.20 -9.09 -16.65
CA HIS A 278 -8.36 -7.91 -17.48
C HIS A 278 -7.26 -7.88 -18.56
N ARG A 279 -7.52 -7.25 -19.71
CA ARG A 279 -6.55 -7.14 -20.82
C ARG A 279 -5.20 -6.51 -20.42
N GLN A 280 -5.17 -5.71 -19.35
CA GLN A 280 -3.96 -5.09 -18.81
C GLN A 280 -3.36 -5.82 -17.59
N THR A 281 -3.93 -6.94 -17.12
CA THR A 281 -3.45 -7.68 -15.94
C THR A 281 -1.95 -8.00 -16.03
N GLY A 282 -1.47 -8.47 -17.19
CA GLY A 282 -0.05 -8.78 -17.40
C GLY A 282 0.88 -7.55 -17.24
N LEU A 283 0.44 -6.38 -17.72
CA LEU A 283 1.18 -5.12 -17.57
C LEU A 283 1.25 -4.70 -16.10
N VAL A 284 0.14 -4.81 -15.37
CA VAL A 284 0.09 -4.47 -13.94
C VAL A 284 1.00 -5.39 -13.13
N ILE A 285 0.97 -6.70 -13.38
CA ILE A 285 1.87 -7.67 -12.72
C ILE A 285 3.33 -7.30 -13.00
N SER A 286 3.68 -7.00 -14.26
CA SER A 286 5.05 -6.61 -14.63
C SER A 286 5.50 -5.35 -13.88
N LYS A 287 4.66 -4.31 -13.82
CA LYS A 287 4.96 -3.10 -13.04
C LYS A 287 5.04 -3.37 -11.53
N SER A 288 4.16 -4.20 -10.98
CA SER A 288 4.22 -4.62 -9.57
C SER A 288 5.54 -5.30 -9.23
N ILE A 289 6.02 -6.20 -10.09
CA ILE A 289 7.30 -6.89 -9.90
C ILE A 289 8.45 -5.89 -9.91
N LYS A 290 8.45 -4.96 -10.87
CA LYS A 290 9.46 -3.91 -10.95
C LYS A 290 9.49 -3.07 -9.67
N LEU A 291 8.34 -2.53 -9.26
CA LEU A 291 8.24 -1.70 -8.06
C LEU A 291 8.65 -2.47 -6.81
N ALA A 292 8.26 -3.74 -6.69
CA ALA A 292 8.62 -4.57 -5.54
C ALA A 292 10.13 -4.85 -5.45
N ALA A 293 10.81 -4.94 -6.59
CA ALA A 293 12.27 -5.09 -6.65
C ALA A 293 13.00 -3.77 -6.35
N GLU A 294 12.38 -2.63 -6.66
CA GLU A 294 12.90 -1.28 -6.39
C GLU A 294 12.61 -0.81 -4.94
N SER A 295 11.67 -1.45 -4.24
CA SER A 295 11.33 -1.16 -2.84
C SER A 295 12.54 -1.32 -1.93
N LYS A 296 12.77 -0.31 -1.09
CA LYS A 296 13.93 -0.27 -0.20
C LYS A 296 13.72 -1.21 1.00
N LEU A 297 14.53 -2.26 1.12
CA LEU A 297 14.67 -2.99 2.37
C LEU A 297 15.29 -2.05 3.40
N LEU A 298 14.60 -1.74 4.50
CA LEU A 298 15.11 -0.86 5.56
C LEU A 298 15.80 -1.66 6.65
N CYS A 299 15.22 -2.81 6.98
CA CYS A 299 15.64 -3.60 8.12
C CYS A 299 15.35 -5.08 7.88
N ARG A 300 16.26 -5.93 8.32
CA ARG A 300 16.05 -7.37 8.45
C ARG A 300 16.47 -7.82 9.84
N GLU A 301 15.61 -8.59 10.47
CA GLU A 301 15.87 -9.27 11.71
C GLU A 301 15.87 -10.79 11.45
N ILE A 302 16.90 -11.49 11.94
CA ILE A 302 16.95 -12.96 11.97
C ILE A 302 17.51 -13.38 13.32
N ALA A 303 16.83 -14.31 14.01
CA ALA A 303 17.26 -14.84 15.30
C ALA A 303 17.66 -13.75 16.33
N GLY A 304 16.90 -12.65 16.36
CA GLY A 304 17.12 -11.52 17.27
C GLY A 304 18.23 -10.54 16.84
N HIS A 305 19.01 -10.85 15.81
CA HIS A 305 19.98 -9.91 15.23
C HIS A 305 19.30 -9.01 14.21
N VAL A 306 19.44 -7.70 14.37
CA VAL A 306 18.82 -6.67 13.52
C VAL A 306 19.88 -5.98 12.68
N GLU A 307 19.71 -6.03 11.36
CA GLU A 307 20.55 -5.34 10.37
C GLU A 307 19.72 -4.26 9.67
N PHE A 308 20.24 -3.03 9.69
CA PHE A 308 19.66 -1.90 8.96
C PHE A 308 20.39 -1.66 7.64
N TYR A 309 19.63 -1.37 6.59
CA TYR A 309 20.13 -1.13 5.25
C TYR A 309 19.99 0.35 4.90
N LYS A 310 21.04 0.92 4.31
CA LYS A 310 21.12 2.34 3.94
C LYS A 310 20.43 2.64 2.62
#